data_AF-A0A1V5ZUR9-F1
#
_entry.id   AF-A0A1V5ZUR9-F1
#
_cell.length_a   1.000
_cell.length_b   1.000
_cell.length_c   1.000
_cell.angle_alpha   90.00
_cell.angle_beta   90.00
_cell.angle_gamma   90.00
#
_symmetry.space_group_name_H-M   'P 1'
#
loop_
_entity.id
_entity.type
_entity.pdbx_description
1 polymer ?
#
loop_
_entity_poly.entity_id
_entity_poly.type
_entity_poly.pdbx_seq_one_letter_code
_entity_poly.pdbx_strand_id
1 'polypeptide(L)'
;MKKKRIVIALVITGTGVLTVLLWQGLESSRHSTRQTLCVHNLKLLYSCLKAYAEEHEGHYPDRLANLLTRHGDNPEFLEILICPEIQAIYKHNTGEKHPFPGHPDADTLERLCSYAYVPGYTVDDPPDAIIFYEKKDNHFGKGRSLMYLDGHGAWEPPENWRHGPPNKTLPPEFSGPQPRE
;
A
#
# COMPACT_ATOMS: atom_id res chain seq x y z
N MET A 1 44.83 29.16 -21.75
CA MET A 1 44.50 28.10 -20.77
C MET A 1 43.33 28.44 -19.81
N LYS A 2 43.26 29.64 -19.20
CA LYS A 2 42.18 30.02 -18.26
C LYS A 2 40.75 29.92 -18.84
N LYS A 3 40.51 30.41 -20.06
CA LYS A 3 39.17 30.37 -20.70
C LYS A 3 38.61 28.94 -20.88
N LYS A 4 39.43 27.96 -21.28
CA LYS A 4 39.01 26.56 -21.41
C LYS A 4 38.60 25.94 -20.06
N ARG A 5 39.32 26.27 -18.98
CA ARG A 5 38.99 25.79 -17.62
C ARG A 5 37.66 26.36 -17.11
N ILE A 6 37.35 27.61 -17.44
CA ILE A 6 36.08 28.26 -17.07
C ILE A 6 34.89 27.63 -17.80
N VAL A 7 35.02 27.36 -19.10
CA VAL A 7 33.94 26.72 -19.88
C VAL A 7 33.67 25.29 -19.38
N ILE A 8 34.74 24.51 -19.11
CA ILE A 8 34.58 23.15 -18.58
C ILE A 8 33.89 23.18 -17.21
N ALA A 9 34.28 24.10 -16.32
CA ALA A 9 33.62 24.24 -15.02
C ALA A 9 32.12 24.55 -15.16
N LEU A 10 31.75 25.51 -16.02
CA LEU A 10 30.35 25.85 -16.27
C LEU A 10 29.53 24.69 -16.82
N VAL A 11 30.10 23.88 -17.73
CA VAL A 11 29.42 22.71 -18.28
C VAL A 11 29.19 21.66 -17.20
N ILE A 12 30.19 21.36 -16.37
CA ILE A 12 30.08 20.38 -15.28
C ILE A 12 29.05 20.83 -14.24
N THR A 13 29.05 22.11 -13.87
CA THR A 13 28.07 22.64 -12.92
C THR A 13 26.66 22.62 -13.52
N GLY A 14 26.51 23.02 -14.78
CA GLY A 14 25.22 23.01 -15.48
C GLY A 14 24.62 21.60 -15.60
N THR A 15 25.43 20.61 -16.00
CA THR A 15 24.96 19.21 -16.08
C THR A 15 24.65 18.64 -14.71
N GLY A 16 25.48 18.89 -13.69
CA GLY A 16 25.25 18.43 -12.33
C GLY A 16 23.94 18.96 -11.72
N VAL A 17 23.64 20.26 -11.93
CA VAL A 17 22.38 20.85 -11.46
C VAL A 17 21.19 20.23 -12.20
N LEU A 18 21.29 20.06 -13.52
CA LEU A 18 20.21 19.47 -14.32
C LEU A 18 19.93 18.02 -13.89
N THR A 19 20.95 17.21 -13.62
CA THR A 19 20.76 15.82 -13.18
C THR A 19 20.08 15.73 -11.82
N VAL A 20 20.39 16.63 -10.89
CA VAL A 20 19.74 16.66 -9.55
C VAL A 20 18.27 17.04 -9.67
N LEU A 21 17.93 18.04 -10.49
CA LEU A 21 16.54 18.45 -10.71
C LEU A 21 15.70 17.34 -11.36
N LEU A 22 16.27 16.63 -12.34
CA LEU A 22 15.62 15.48 -12.98
C LEU A 22 15.40 14.32 -12.00
N TRP A 23 16.33 14.10 -11.07
CA TRP A 23 16.20 13.06 -10.04
C TRP A 23 15.03 13.32 -9.09
N GLN A 24 14.89 14.55 -8.58
CA GLN A 24 13.81 14.92 -7.64
C GLN A 24 12.42 14.77 -8.26
N GLY A 25 12.25 15.15 -9.53
CA GLY A 25 10.97 14.97 -10.24
C GLY A 25 10.58 13.51 -10.42
N LEU A 26 11.58 12.63 -10.60
CA LEU A 26 11.36 11.19 -10.78
C LEU A 26 10.90 10.51 -9.48
N GLU A 27 11.42 10.91 -8.32
CA GLU A 27 11.02 10.35 -7.03
C GLU A 27 9.58 10.72 -6.63
N SER A 28 9.18 11.98 -6.83
CA SER A 28 7.81 12.43 -6.56
C SER A 28 6.79 11.70 -7.44
N SER A 29 7.09 11.55 -8.73
CA SER A 29 6.23 10.82 -9.68
C SER A 29 6.10 9.33 -9.34
N ARG A 30 7.16 8.71 -8.80
CA ARG A 30 7.11 7.32 -8.33
C ARG A 30 6.21 7.17 -7.11
N HIS A 31 6.24 8.12 -6.19
CA HIS A 31 5.40 8.07 -4.99
C HIS A 31 3.91 8.12 -5.34
N SER A 32 3.47 9.05 -6.21
CA SER A 32 2.06 9.11 -6.64
C SER A 32 1.62 7.87 -7.43
N THR A 33 2.53 7.30 -8.24
CA THR A 33 2.29 6.03 -8.93
C THR A 33 2.04 4.90 -7.93
N ARG A 34 2.84 4.81 -6.87
CA ARG A 34 2.68 3.77 -5.83
C ARG A 34 1.38 3.91 -5.06
N GLN A 35 0.95 5.13 -4.75
CA GLN A 35 -0.38 5.37 -4.17
C GLN A 35 -1.50 4.84 -5.07
N THR A 36 -1.40 5.10 -6.38
CA THR A 36 -2.35 4.58 -7.37
C THR A 36 -2.33 3.04 -7.41
N LEU A 37 -1.14 2.43 -7.31
CA LEU A 37 -1.00 0.98 -7.24
C LEU A 37 -1.57 0.39 -5.95
N CYS A 38 -1.45 1.06 -4.79
CA CYS A 38 -2.11 0.60 -3.57
C CYS A 38 -3.64 0.57 -3.72
N VAL A 39 -4.23 1.62 -4.29
CA VAL A 39 -5.67 1.66 -4.60
C VAL A 39 -6.03 0.53 -5.59
N HIS A 40 -5.18 0.27 -6.58
CA HIS A 40 -5.38 -0.85 -7.51
C HIS A 40 -5.33 -2.21 -6.79
N ASN A 41 -4.37 -2.45 -5.89
CA ASN A 41 -4.30 -3.68 -5.11
C ASN A 41 -5.57 -3.88 -4.27
N LEU A 42 -6.09 -2.82 -3.67
CA LEU A 42 -7.38 -2.88 -2.97
C LEU A 42 -8.54 -3.25 -3.91
N LYS A 43 -8.54 -2.79 -5.17
CA LYS A 43 -9.56 -3.18 -6.17
C LYS A 43 -9.47 -4.65 -6.54
N LEU A 44 -8.27 -5.21 -6.60
CA LEU A 44 -8.08 -6.64 -6.81
C LEU A 44 -8.64 -7.44 -5.62
N LEU A 45 -8.32 -7.03 -4.39
CA LEU A 45 -8.89 -7.65 -3.18
C LEU A 45 -10.42 -7.56 -3.14
N TYR A 46 -10.98 -6.40 -3.47
CA TYR A 46 -12.43 -6.21 -3.56
C TYR A 46 -13.08 -7.07 -4.65
N SER A 47 -12.38 -7.33 -5.75
CA SER A 47 -12.88 -8.25 -6.78
C SER A 47 -12.96 -9.69 -6.25
N CYS A 48 -11.97 -10.15 -5.49
CA CYS A 48 -12.01 -11.44 -4.80
C CYS A 48 -13.15 -11.50 -3.78
N LEU A 49 -13.38 -10.39 -3.07
CA LEU A 49 -14.45 -10.25 -2.09
C LEU A 49 -15.84 -10.42 -2.74
N LYS A 50 -16.08 -9.80 -3.90
CA LYS A 50 -17.32 -9.97 -4.65
C LYS A 50 -17.52 -11.40 -5.12
N ALA A 51 -16.48 -12.02 -5.67
CA ALA A 51 -16.54 -13.42 -6.07
C ALA A 51 -16.84 -14.36 -4.89
N TYR A 52 -16.32 -14.04 -3.69
CA TYR A 52 -16.68 -14.77 -2.48
C TYR A 52 -18.17 -14.62 -2.14
N ALA A 53 -18.69 -13.40 -2.14
CA ALA A 53 -20.08 -13.12 -1.79
C ALA A 53 -21.10 -13.78 -2.72
N GLU A 54 -20.78 -13.90 -4.03
CA GLU A 54 -21.61 -14.63 -5.00
C GLU A 54 -21.82 -16.10 -4.60
N GLU A 55 -20.86 -16.70 -3.91
CA GLU A 55 -20.90 -18.09 -3.45
C GLU A 55 -21.43 -18.24 -2.01
N HIS A 56 -21.63 -17.11 -1.29
CA HIS A 56 -21.94 -17.08 0.14
C HIS A 56 -23.17 -16.22 0.45
N GLU A 57 -24.19 -16.26 -0.41
CA GLU A 57 -25.48 -15.59 -0.19
C GLU A 57 -25.34 -14.08 0.12
N GLY A 58 -24.37 -13.41 -0.53
CA GLY A 58 -24.11 -11.99 -0.32
C GLY A 58 -23.30 -11.64 0.93
N HIS A 59 -22.87 -12.63 1.72
CA HIS A 59 -22.03 -12.39 2.89
C HIS A 59 -20.56 -12.27 2.51
N TYR A 60 -19.90 -11.27 3.08
CA TYR A 60 -18.44 -11.18 3.03
C TYR A 60 -17.80 -12.05 4.12
N PRO A 61 -16.54 -12.49 3.96
CA PRO A 61 -15.92 -13.40 4.91
C PRO A 61 -15.67 -12.73 6.27
N ASP A 62 -15.53 -13.53 7.33
CA ASP A 62 -15.14 -13.03 8.65
C ASP A 62 -13.65 -12.62 8.74
N ARG A 63 -12.83 -13.13 7.81
CA ARG A 63 -11.37 -12.95 7.81
C ARG A 63 -10.84 -12.74 6.41
N LEU A 64 -9.78 -11.94 6.28
CA LEU A 64 -9.11 -11.72 5.00
C LEU A 64 -8.55 -13.04 4.44
N ALA A 65 -8.03 -13.88 5.32
CA ALA A 65 -7.45 -15.18 4.96
C ALA A 65 -8.43 -16.10 4.21
N ASN A 66 -9.74 -15.93 4.40
CA ASN A 66 -10.75 -16.74 3.71
C ASN A 66 -10.87 -16.37 2.22
N LEU A 67 -10.48 -15.15 1.82
CA LEU A 67 -10.36 -14.79 0.39
C LEU A 67 -9.20 -15.54 -0.27
N LEU A 68 -8.19 -15.92 0.51
CA LEU A 68 -6.99 -16.57 0.03
C LEU A 68 -7.09 -18.08 -0.01
N THR A 69 -8.11 -18.73 0.56
CA THR A 69 -8.23 -20.19 0.45
C THR A 69 -8.33 -20.66 -1.01
N ARG A 70 -8.74 -19.79 -1.95
CA ARG A 70 -8.77 -20.06 -3.40
C ARG A 70 -7.53 -19.57 -4.18
N HIS A 71 -6.76 -18.64 -3.62
CA HIS A 71 -5.69 -17.90 -4.34
C HIS A 71 -4.34 -17.84 -3.62
N GLY A 72 -4.26 -18.34 -2.39
CA GLY A 72 -3.19 -18.06 -1.40
C GLY A 72 -1.86 -18.72 -1.70
N ASP A 73 -1.82 -19.73 -2.57
CA ASP A 73 -0.59 -20.36 -3.01
C ASP A 73 0.01 -19.67 -4.25
N ASN A 74 -0.68 -18.68 -4.84
CA ASN A 74 -0.14 -17.95 -5.98
C ASN A 74 0.82 -16.85 -5.49
N PRO A 75 2.14 -16.96 -5.76
CA PRO A 75 3.11 -15.96 -5.31
C PRO A 75 2.83 -14.57 -5.88
N GLU A 76 2.25 -14.46 -7.08
CA GLU A 76 1.87 -13.16 -7.67
C GLU A 76 0.75 -12.49 -6.88
N PHE A 77 -0.19 -13.27 -6.36
CA PHE A 77 -1.26 -12.74 -5.51
C PHE A 77 -0.70 -12.26 -4.17
N LEU A 78 0.25 -12.98 -3.59
CA LEU A 78 0.90 -12.56 -2.34
C LEU A 78 1.65 -11.23 -2.49
N GLU A 79 2.19 -10.93 -3.68
CA GLU A 79 2.82 -9.63 -3.95
C GLU A 79 1.82 -8.46 -3.87
N ILE A 80 0.55 -8.66 -4.23
CA ILE A 80 -0.45 -7.58 -4.15
C ILE A 80 -0.82 -7.23 -2.70
N LEU A 81 -0.54 -8.13 -1.75
CA LEU A 81 -0.80 -7.90 -0.31
C LEU A 81 0.20 -6.94 0.32
N ILE A 82 1.28 -6.61 -0.37
CA ILE A 82 2.30 -5.68 0.10
C ILE A 82 2.16 -4.33 -0.60
N CYS A 83 2.25 -3.26 0.19
CA CYS A 83 2.27 -1.90 -0.32
C CYS A 83 3.51 -1.72 -1.22
N PRO A 84 3.37 -1.21 -2.46
CA PRO A 84 4.49 -0.95 -3.36
C PRO A 84 5.55 0.01 -2.81
N GLU A 85 5.19 0.92 -1.89
CA GLU A 85 6.16 1.78 -1.19
C GLU A 85 7.03 0.95 -0.24
N ILE A 86 6.42 0.12 0.60
CA ILE A 86 7.14 -0.82 1.48
C ILE A 86 8.02 -1.76 0.68
N GLN A 87 7.51 -2.32 -0.43
CA GLN A 87 8.27 -3.17 -1.33
C GLN A 87 9.50 -2.44 -1.89
N ALA A 88 9.34 -1.18 -2.30
CA ALA A 88 10.42 -0.38 -2.87
C ALA A 88 11.50 -0.04 -1.83
N ILE A 89 11.10 0.33 -0.61
CA ILE A 89 12.02 0.64 0.50
C ILE A 89 12.82 -0.60 0.88
N TYR A 90 12.13 -1.74 1.05
CA TYR A 90 12.79 -2.98 1.41
C TYR A 90 13.83 -3.36 0.35
N LYS A 91 13.43 -3.35 -0.93
CA LYS A 91 14.33 -3.65 -2.04
C LYS A 91 15.51 -2.70 -2.15
N HIS A 92 15.30 -1.41 -1.90
CA HIS A 92 16.39 -0.44 -1.88
C HIS A 92 17.40 -0.75 -0.77
N ASN A 93 16.94 -1.15 0.41
CA ASN A 93 17.79 -1.34 1.58
C ASN A 93 18.49 -2.70 1.61
N THR A 94 17.85 -3.75 1.12
CA THR A 94 18.36 -5.14 1.20
C THR A 94 18.82 -5.70 -0.14
N GLY A 95 18.38 -5.11 -1.26
CA GLY A 95 18.56 -5.68 -2.60
C GLY A 95 17.53 -6.76 -2.96
N GLU A 96 16.67 -7.15 -2.02
CA GLU A 96 15.72 -8.27 -2.17
C GLU A 96 14.26 -7.81 -2.18
N LYS A 97 13.32 -8.69 -2.55
CA LYS A 97 11.88 -8.41 -2.41
C LYS A 97 11.48 -8.53 -0.93
N HIS A 98 10.45 -7.79 -0.49
CA HIS A 98 9.92 -7.95 0.86
C HIS A 98 9.52 -9.42 1.08
N PRO A 99 9.97 -10.06 2.17
CA PRO A 99 9.66 -11.46 2.42
C PRO A 99 8.18 -11.59 2.74
N PHE A 100 7.47 -12.37 1.93
CA PHE A 100 6.15 -12.91 2.27
C PHE A 100 6.27 -14.43 2.22
N PRO A 101 5.91 -15.17 3.29
CA PRO A 101 5.93 -16.62 3.26
C PRO A 101 5.05 -17.13 2.11
N GLY A 102 5.50 -18.16 1.39
CA GLY A 102 4.72 -18.73 0.27
C GLY A 102 3.42 -19.41 0.70
N HIS A 103 3.36 -19.91 1.94
CA HIS A 103 2.18 -20.53 2.54
C HIS A 103 1.97 -19.98 3.96
N PRO A 104 1.53 -18.72 4.08
CA PRO A 104 1.31 -18.11 5.38
C PRO A 104 0.01 -18.68 5.98
N ASP A 105 0.03 -18.99 7.28
CA ASP A 105 -1.22 -19.19 8.01
C ASP A 105 -2.05 -17.89 8.06
N ALA A 106 -3.32 -18.01 8.45
CA ALA A 106 -4.26 -16.89 8.45
C ALA A 106 -3.77 -15.69 9.27
N ASP A 107 -3.17 -15.95 10.44
CA ASP A 107 -2.69 -14.91 11.34
C ASP A 107 -1.44 -14.22 10.78
N THR A 108 -0.52 -14.99 10.20
CA THR A 108 0.68 -14.49 9.53
C THR A 108 0.31 -13.64 8.32
N LEU A 109 -0.66 -14.08 7.52
CA LEU A 109 -1.15 -13.33 6.39
C LEU A 109 -1.74 -11.99 6.82
N GLU A 110 -2.67 -12.01 7.77
CA GLU A 110 -3.33 -10.78 8.23
C GLU A 110 -2.34 -9.84 8.90
N ARG A 111 -1.32 -10.36 9.59
CA ARG A 111 -0.26 -9.57 10.22
C ARG A 111 0.65 -8.91 9.18
N LEU A 112 1.14 -9.67 8.20
CA LEU A 112 2.10 -9.19 7.20
C LEU A 112 1.45 -8.40 6.06
N CYS A 113 0.16 -8.58 5.82
CA CYS A 113 -0.57 -7.82 4.82
C CYS A 113 -0.48 -6.32 5.12
N SER A 114 -0.14 -5.54 4.10
CA SER A 114 -0.11 -4.07 4.13
C SER A 114 -1.50 -3.46 4.14
N TYR A 115 -2.55 -4.25 3.95
CA TYR A 115 -3.94 -3.82 3.95
C TYR A 115 -4.70 -4.51 5.09
N ALA A 116 -5.67 -3.79 5.65
CA ALA A 116 -6.58 -4.29 6.66
C ALA A 116 -7.98 -4.44 6.05
N TYR A 117 -8.66 -5.50 6.48
CA TYR A 117 -10.02 -5.83 6.10
C TYR A 117 -10.96 -5.54 7.28
N VAL A 118 -12.17 -5.04 6.98
CA VAL A 118 -13.24 -4.82 7.96
C VAL A 118 -14.32 -5.88 7.77
N PRO A 119 -14.44 -6.86 8.68
CA PRO A 119 -15.43 -7.94 8.55
C PRO A 119 -16.82 -7.50 9.03
N GLY A 120 -17.82 -8.35 8.78
CA GLY A 120 -19.18 -8.17 9.27
C GLY A 120 -20.12 -7.42 8.33
N TYR A 121 -19.64 -7.10 7.12
CA TYR A 121 -20.44 -6.52 6.06
C TYR A 121 -21.01 -7.58 5.11
N THR A 122 -22.00 -7.17 4.34
CA THR A 122 -22.70 -7.90 3.27
C THR A 122 -22.81 -6.99 2.04
N VAL A 123 -23.26 -7.55 0.92
CA VAL A 123 -23.50 -6.78 -0.32
C VAL A 123 -24.60 -5.72 -0.21
N ASP A 124 -25.46 -5.82 0.82
CA ASP A 124 -26.59 -4.91 1.05
C ASP A 124 -26.27 -3.78 2.04
N ASP A 125 -25.09 -3.80 2.66
CA ASP A 125 -24.64 -2.75 3.57
C ASP A 125 -24.39 -1.40 2.86
N PRO A 126 -24.33 -0.28 3.60
CA PRO A 126 -24.20 1.05 3.01
C PRO A 126 -23.00 1.16 2.04
N PRO A 127 -23.22 1.66 0.81
CA PRO A 127 -22.21 1.63 -0.26
C PRO A 127 -20.94 2.45 0.06
N ASP A 128 -21.06 3.44 0.94
CA ASP A 128 -19.98 4.31 1.41
C ASP A 128 -19.24 3.76 2.64
N ALA A 129 -19.55 2.55 3.09
CA ALA A 129 -18.79 1.89 4.14
C ALA A 129 -17.41 1.46 3.63
N ILE A 130 -16.37 1.64 4.46
CA ILE A 130 -15.00 1.26 4.14
C ILE A 130 -14.80 -0.22 4.49
N ILE A 131 -14.43 -1.03 3.50
CA ILE A 131 -14.20 -2.48 3.67
C ILE A 131 -12.74 -2.88 3.65
N PHE A 132 -11.89 -2.13 2.93
CA PHE A 132 -10.44 -2.27 3.05
C PHE A 132 -9.79 -0.91 3.24
N TYR A 133 -8.67 -0.91 3.95
CA TYR A 133 -7.80 0.25 4.02
C TYR A 133 -6.34 -0.18 4.14
N GLU A 134 -5.46 0.65 3.61
CA GLU A 134 -4.03 0.51 3.79
C GLU A 134 -3.65 0.80 5.25
N LYS A 135 -2.84 -0.11 5.81
CA LYS A 135 -2.34 -0.02 7.18
C LYS A 135 -1.47 1.24 7.37
N LYS A 136 -1.50 1.77 8.60
CA LYS A 136 -0.67 2.92 8.99
C LYS A 136 0.81 2.66 8.65
N ASP A 137 1.52 3.74 8.34
CA ASP A 137 2.98 3.80 8.13
C ASP A 137 3.50 3.30 6.78
N ASN A 138 2.66 2.66 5.95
CA ASN A 138 3.03 2.23 4.59
C ASN A 138 3.55 3.37 3.68
N HIS A 139 3.04 4.58 3.88
CA HIS A 139 3.46 5.80 3.19
C HIS A 139 3.93 6.88 4.17
N PHE A 140 4.57 6.49 5.28
CA PHE A 140 5.18 7.42 6.25
C PHE A 140 4.21 8.49 6.78
N GLY A 141 2.94 8.11 6.96
CA GLY A 141 1.90 9.02 7.45
C GLY A 141 1.46 10.10 6.47
N LYS A 142 1.76 9.98 5.16
CA LYS A 142 1.32 10.93 4.11
C LYS A 142 -0.12 10.71 3.62
N GLY A 143 -0.80 9.70 4.14
CA GLY A 143 -2.15 9.31 3.75
C GLY A 143 -2.27 7.80 3.73
N ARG A 144 -3.37 7.31 3.14
CA ARG A 144 -3.61 5.88 2.93
C ARG A 144 -4.60 5.63 1.80
N SER A 145 -4.53 4.44 1.23
CA SER A 145 -5.52 3.94 0.28
C SER A 145 -6.73 3.37 0.99
N LEU A 146 -7.93 3.65 0.51
CA LEU A 146 -9.21 3.14 1.01
C LEU A 146 -9.97 2.41 -0.11
N MET A 147 -10.83 1.48 0.30
CA MET A 147 -11.81 0.79 -0.56
C MET A 147 -13.17 0.81 0.11
N TYR A 148 -14.18 1.22 -0.66
CA TYR A 148 -15.56 1.33 -0.24
C TYR A 148 -16.39 0.14 -0.76
N LEU A 149 -17.55 -0.10 -0.14
CA LEU A 149 -18.44 -1.20 -0.50
C LEU A 149 -19.04 -1.08 -1.91
N ASP A 150 -19.14 0.12 -2.47
CA ASP A 150 -19.51 0.35 -3.87
C ASP A 150 -18.39 0.03 -4.88
N GLY A 151 -17.19 -0.34 -4.41
CA GLY A 151 -16.01 -0.61 -5.23
C GLY A 151 -15.22 0.65 -5.61
N HIS A 152 -15.59 1.82 -5.11
CA HIS A 152 -14.77 3.03 -5.17
C HIS A 152 -13.50 2.83 -4.35
N GLY A 153 -12.36 3.24 -4.91
CA GLY A 153 -11.08 3.23 -4.20
C GLY A 153 -10.44 4.61 -4.30
N ALA A 154 -9.94 5.12 -3.18
CA ALA A 154 -9.41 6.47 -3.07
C ALA A 154 -8.11 6.51 -2.27
N TRP A 155 -7.28 7.51 -2.57
CA TRP A 155 -6.19 7.90 -1.69
C TRP A 155 -6.67 9.05 -0.81
N GLU A 156 -6.63 8.87 0.50
CA GLU A 156 -7.01 9.89 1.47
C GLU A 156 -5.77 10.47 2.17
N PRO A 157 -5.65 11.80 2.28
CA PRO A 157 -4.56 12.43 3.00
C PRO A 157 -4.75 12.33 4.53
N PRO A 158 -3.71 12.64 5.32
CA PRO A 158 -3.69 12.42 6.77
C PRO A 158 -4.81 13.14 7.53
N GLU A 159 -5.25 14.27 7.01
CA GLU A 159 -6.24 15.13 7.62
C GLU A 159 -7.63 14.47 7.65
N ASN A 160 -7.94 13.68 6.63
CA ASN A 160 -9.26 13.06 6.46
C ASN A 160 -9.46 11.80 7.32
N TRP A 161 -8.41 11.28 7.98
CA TRP A 161 -8.48 10.03 8.76
C TRP A 161 -8.28 10.19 10.27
N ARG A 162 -8.21 11.39 10.85
CA ARG A 162 -7.99 11.55 12.32
C ARG A 162 -8.99 10.77 13.20
N HIS A 163 -10.14 10.36 12.65
CA HIS A 163 -11.17 9.54 13.31
C HIS A 163 -11.40 8.18 12.64
N GLY A 164 -10.55 7.78 11.70
CA GLY A 164 -10.65 6.49 11.02
C GLY A 164 -10.36 5.31 11.96
N PRO A 165 -10.81 4.10 11.62
CA PRO A 165 -10.66 2.94 12.50
C PRO A 165 -9.17 2.69 12.83
N PRO A 166 -8.83 2.46 14.11
CA PRO A 166 -7.47 2.18 14.51
C PRO A 166 -7.04 0.81 13.95
N ASN A 167 -5.82 0.74 13.43
CA ASN A 167 -5.26 -0.50 12.93
C ASN A 167 -4.72 -1.35 14.08
N LYS A 168 -5.56 -2.28 14.58
CA LYS A 168 -5.23 -3.13 15.73
C LYS A 168 -4.31 -4.31 15.40
N THR A 169 -4.00 -4.56 14.12
CA THR A 169 -3.21 -5.72 13.66
C THR A 169 -1.81 -5.34 13.16
N LEU A 170 -1.33 -4.13 13.48
CA LEU A 170 0.06 -3.76 13.19
C LEU A 170 1.01 -4.54 14.09
N PRO A 171 2.08 -5.13 13.54
CA PRO A 171 3.19 -5.57 14.36
C PRO A 171 3.79 -4.38 15.14
N PRO A 172 4.24 -4.59 16.39
CA PRO A 172 4.80 -3.52 17.23
C PRO A 172 5.92 -2.72 16.55
N GLU A 173 6.73 -3.37 15.72
CA GLU A 173 7.85 -2.80 14.97
C GLU A 173 7.41 -1.80 13.86
N PHE A 174 6.13 -1.80 13.47
CA PHE A 174 5.54 -0.86 12.50
C PHE A 174 4.57 0.12 13.15
N SER A 175 4.51 0.16 14.49
CA SER A 175 3.74 1.16 15.21
C SER A 175 4.61 2.41 15.35
N GLY A 176 4.41 3.44 14.51
CA GLY A 176 4.98 4.76 14.79
C GLY A 176 4.63 5.23 16.22
N PRO A 177 5.40 6.16 16.83
CA PRO A 177 5.23 6.54 18.23
C PRO A 177 3.76 6.88 18.52
N GLN A 178 3.17 6.15 19.46
CA GLN A 178 1.80 6.38 19.93
C GLN A 178 1.72 7.80 20.49
N PRO A 179 0.65 8.57 20.20
CA PRO A 179 0.43 9.84 20.90
C PRO A 179 0.38 9.54 22.40
N ARG A 180 1.16 10.27 23.19
CA ARG A 180 1.00 10.22 24.65
C ARG A 180 -0.36 10.83 24.98
N GLU A 181 -1.20 10.04 25.64
CA GLU A 181 -2.44 10.51 26.29
C GLU A 181 -2.16 11.61 27.31
#